data_AF-A0AB36D1C3-F1
#
_entry.id   AF-A0AB36D1C3-F1
#
_cell.length_a   1.000
_cell.length_b   1.000
_cell.length_c   1.000
_cell.angle_alpha   90.00
_cell.angle_beta   90.00
_cell.angle_gamma   90.00
#
_symmetry.space_group_name_H-M   'P 1'
#
loop_
_entity.id
_entity.type
_entity.pdbx_description
1 polymer ?
#
loop_
_entity_poly.entity_id
_entity_poly.type
_entity_poly.pdbx_seq_one_letter_code
_entity_poly.pdbx_strand_id
1 'polypeptide(L)'
;MSMTKITLAVLLAAALAGCGASKDKAEELIETSGLTKNYSTIVEMASASYASRYPMLEREQIRNVVRDKLDPDELKSEMVDIYADHFDNDELDLMIRANKHPEQAMAIILGSKQGRALAEKVMDVQKTIAQDMQEAMVDSDDAIIDELDDMKDELKG
;
A
#
# COMPACT_ATOMS: atom_id res chain seq x y z
N MET A 1 -21.80 -34.82 33.81
CA MET A 1 -22.14 -33.41 33.50
C MET A 1 -20.84 -32.62 33.42
N SER A 2 -20.37 -32.37 32.19
CA SER A 2 -20.31 -31.05 31.54
C SER A 2 -19.13 -30.17 32.00
N MET A 3 -17.95 -30.40 31.43
CA MET A 3 -16.75 -29.57 31.65
C MET A 3 -16.08 -29.13 30.34
N THR A 4 -16.83 -29.05 29.24
CA THR A 4 -16.29 -28.85 27.88
C THR A 4 -16.72 -27.54 27.21
N LYS A 5 -17.28 -26.58 27.96
CA LYS A 5 -17.90 -25.38 27.36
C LYS A 5 -17.10 -24.07 27.47
N ILE A 6 -15.94 -24.06 28.14
CA ILE A 6 -15.23 -22.80 28.44
C ILE A 6 -14.06 -22.52 27.49
N THR A 7 -13.55 -23.51 26.76
CA THR A 7 -12.38 -23.33 25.87
C THR A 7 -12.66 -22.64 24.55
N LEU A 8 -13.92 -22.60 24.08
CA LEU A 8 -14.23 -22.07 22.75
C LEU A 8 -14.31 -20.53 22.69
N ALA A 9 -14.64 -19.87 23.81
CA ALA A 9 -14.80 -18.42 23.85
C ALA A 9 -13.46 -17.66 23.82
N VAL A 10 -12.36 -18.27 24.26
CA VAL A 10 -11.03 -17.64 24.27
C VAL A 10 -10.37 -17.67 22.88
N LEU A 11 -10.67 -18.68 22.06
CA LEU A 11 -10.15 -18.80 20.68
C LEU A 11 -10.75 -17.77 19.71
N LEU A 12 -11.98 -17.31 19.95
CA LEU A 12 -12.63 -16.31 19.10
C LEU A 12 -12.15 -14.87 19.39
N ALA A 13 -11.65 -14.58 20.59
CA ALA A 13 -11.08 -13.27 20.91
C ALA A 13 -9.71 -13.05 20.26
N ALA A 14 -8.94 -14.12 20.01
CA ALA A 14 -7.64 -14.04 19.34
C ALA A 14 -7.78 -13.71 17.83
N ALA A 15 -8.89 -14.10 17.20
CA ALA A 15 -9.14 -13.78 15.78
C ALA A 15 -9.44 -12.29 15.54
N LEU A 16 -10.12 -11.61 16.47
CA LEU A 16 -10.39 -10.17 16.38
C LEU A 16 -9.22 -9.29 16.83
N ALA A 17 -8.34 -9.80 17.70
CA ALA A 17 -7.09 -9.12 18.05
C ALA A 17 -6.04 -9.17 16.92
N GLY A 18 -6.16 -10.11 15.98
CA GLY A 18 -5.26 -10.26 14.84
C GLY A 18 -5.30 -9.10 13.84
N CYS A 19 -6.50 -8.64 13.47
CA CYS A 19 -6.63 -7.53 12.50
C CYS A 19 -6.18 -6.18 13.09
N GLY A 20 -6.52 -5.89 14.35
CA GLY A 20 -6.10 -4.64 14.99
C GLY A 20 -4.58 -4.54 15.16
N ALA A 21 -3.94 -5.62 15.59
CA ALA A 21 -2.49 -5.67 15.74
C ALA A 21 -1.74 -5.64 14.40
N SER A 22 -2.34 -6.20 13.34
CA SER A 22 -1.78 -6.15 11.99
C SER A 22 -1.79 -4.72 11.44
N LYS A 23 -2.87 -3.98 11.66
CA LYS A 23 -2.98 -2.57 11.26
C LYS A 23 -1.91 -1.69 11.92
N ASP A 24 -1.67 -1.85 13.22
CA ASP A 24 -0.61 -1.12 13.93
C ASP A 24 0.78 -1.42 13.35
N LYS A 25 1.03 -2.68 12.96
CA LYS A 25 2.30 -3.10 12.36
C LYS A 25 2.46 -2.66 10.91
N ALA A 26 1.38 -2.70 10.13
CA ALA A 26 1.36 -2.16 8.79
C ALA A 26 1.62 -0.65 8.83
N GLU A 27 1.05 0.08 9.80
CA GLU A 27 1.35 1.50 10.01
C GLU A 27 2.84 1.72 10.30
N GLU A 28 3.45 0.95 11.23
CA GLU A 28 4.89 1.03 11.49
C GLU A 28 5.74 0.76 10.23
N LEU A 29 5.35 -0.23 9.42
CA LEU A 29 6.02 -0.54 8.15
C LEU A 29 5.94 0.65 7.18
N ILE A 30 4.75 1.21 6.97
CA ILE A 30 4.54 2.32 6.05
C ILE A 30 5.29 3.57 6.51
N GLU A 31 5.28 3.89 7.81
CA GLU A 31 6.03 5.02 8.36
C GLU A 31 7.54 4.87 8.18
N THR A 32 8.05 3.66 8.34
CA THR A 32 9.49 3.38 8.19
C THR A 32 9.92 3.22 6.73
N SER A 33 8.99 2.92 5.79
CA SER A 33 9.28 2.76 4.36
C SER A 33 9.72 4.05 3.67
N GLY A 34 9.43 5.20 4.29
CA GLY A 34 9.71 6.51 3.70
C GLY A 34 8.66 6.97 2.70
N LEU A 35 7.47 6.35 2.66
CA LEU A 35 6.36 6.69 1.75
C LEU A 35 6.13 8.20 1.67
N THR A 36 5.91 8.85 2.82
CA THR A 36 5.66 10.29 2.91
C THR A 36 6.85 11.13 2.46
N LYS A 37 8.09 10.69 2.77
CA LYS A 37 9.31 11.39 2.33
C LYS A 37 9.48 11.31 0.81
N ASN A 38 8.97 10.24 0.20
CA ASN A 38 9.06 9.96 -1.23
C ASN A 38 7.76 10.28 -1.97
N TYR A 39 6.78 10.97 -1.35
CA TYR A 39 5.50 11.28 -1.97
C TYR A 39 5.67 12.05 -3.30
N SER A 40 6.63 12.97 -3.39
CA SER A 40 6.94 13.66 -4.65
C SER A 40 7.33 12.69 -5.77
N THR A 41 8.08 11.62 -5.45
CA THR A 41 8.46 10.59 -6.42
C THR A 41 7.25 9.74 -6.83
N ILE A 42 6.33 9.46 -5.90
CA ILE A 42 5.07 8.76 -6.20
C ILE A 42 4.23 9.61 -7.18
N VAL A 43 4.07 10.90 -6.90
CA VAL A 43 3.38 11.84 -7.79
C VAL A 43 4.04 11.88 -9.15
N GLU A 44 5.38 11.94 -9.23
CA GLU A 44 6.10 11.91 -10.51
C GLU A 44 5.87 10.62 -11.30
N MET A 45 5.91 9.47 -10.64
CA MET A 45 5.65 8.17 -11.27
C MET A 45 4.20 8.05 -11.76
N ALA A 46 3.23 8.47 -10.94
CA ALA A 46 1.82 8.51 -11.32
C ALA A 46 1.61 9.47 -12.51
N SER A 47 2.18 10.68 -12.46
CA SER A 47 2.09 11.67 -13.55
C SER A 47 2.62 11.13 -14.88
N ALA A 48 3.68 10.32 -14.85
CA ALA A 48 4.26 9.73 -16.04
C ALA A 48 3.28 8.75 -16.74
N SER A 49 2.38 8.10 -16.01
CA SER A 49 1.38 7.20 -16.60
C SER A 49 0.37 7.99 -17.44
N TYR A 50 -0.11 9.14 -16.94
CA TYR A 50 -1.05 10.02 -17.62
C TYR A 50 -0.43 10.78 -18.79
N ALA A 51 0.85 11.17 -18.70
CA ALA A 51 1.53 11.94 -19.75
C ALA A 51 1.46 11.28 -21.15
N SER A 52 1.37 9.95 -21.20
CA SER A 52 1.18 9.22 -22.46
C SER A 52 -0.20 9.42 -23.10
N ARG A 53 -1.25 9.62 -22.29
CA ARG A 53 -2.65 9.83 -22.70
C ARG A 53 -2.95 11.29 -23.06
N TYR A 54 -2.20 12.23 -22.47
CA TYR A 54 -2.40 13.67 -22.62
C TYR A 54 -1.17 14.37 -23.23
N PRO A 55 -0.75 14.03 -24.47
CA PRO A 55 0.50 14.54 -25.05
C PRO A 55 0.49 16.05 -25.36
N MET A 56 -0.69 16.69 -25.30
CA MET A 56 -0.87 18.13 -25.50
C MET A 56 -0.73 18.94 -24.20
N LEU A 57 -0.74 18.29 -23.04
CA LEU A 57 -0.58 18.97 -21.75
C LEU A 57 0.91 18.97 -21.35
N GLU A 58 1.35 20.08 -20.75
CA GLU A 58 2.68 20.16 -20.19
C GLU A 58 2.82 19.22 -19.00
N ARG A 59 4.01 18.64 -18.81
CA ARG A 59 4.27 17.70 -17.70
C ARG A 59 3.94 18.29 -16.33
N GLU A 60 4.18 19.58 -16.16
CA GLU A 60 3.88 20.28 -14.91
C GLU A 60 2.37 20.40 -14.65
N GLN A 61 1.56 20.58 -15.69
CA GLN A 61 0.10 20.61 -15.57
C GLN A 61 -0.42 19.27 -15.05
N ILE A 62 0.01 18.17 -15.69
CA ILE A 62 -0.36 16.81 -15.27
C ILE A 62 0.10 16.55 -13.83
N ARG A 63 1.33 16.94 -13.49
CA ARG A 63 1.87 16.75 -12.13
C ARG A 63 1.05 17.49 -11.07
N ASN A 64 0.58 18.70 -11.38
CA ASN A 64 -0.23 19.48 -10.46
C ASN A 64 -1.60 18.84 -10.24
N VAL A 65 -2.27 18.39 -11.31
CA VAL A 65 -3.55 17.66 -11.17
C VAL A 65 -3.38 16.40 -10.33
N VAL A 66 -2.37 15.57 -10.61
CA VAL A 66 -2.11 14.35 -9.82
C VAL A 66 -1.88 14.69 -8.36
N ARG A 67 -1.05 15.70 -8.06
CA ARG A 67 -0.78 16.11 -6.68
C ARG A 67 -2.04 16.63 -5.97
N ASP A 68 -2.91 17.32 -6.70
CA ASP A 68 -4.10 17.94 -6.11
C ASP A 68 -5.22 16.92 -5.84
N LYS A 69 -5.24 15.79 -6.56
CA LYS A 69 -6.26 14.74 -6.41
C LYS A 69 -5.77 13.49 -5.65
N LEU A 70 -4.47 13.37 -5.38
CA LEU A 70 -3.87 12.26 -4.63
C LEU A 70 -3.51 12.71 -3.21
N ASP A 71 -4.39 12.49 -2.23
CA ASP A 71 -4.10 12.86 -0.84
C ASP A 71 -3.02 11.93 -0.24
N PRO A 72 -1.91 12.47 0.30
CA PRO A 72 -0.84 11.66 0.89
C PRO A 72 -1.27 10.87 2.13
N ASP A 73 -2.20 11.39 2.93
CA ASP A 73 -2.70 10.74 4.15
C ASP A 73 -3.68 9.62 3.79
N GLU A 74 -4.52 9.83 2.78
CA GLU A 74 -5.39 8.79 2.21
C GLU A 74 -4.55 7.65 1.62
N LEU A 75 -3.55 7.97 0.79
CA LEU A 75 -2.62 7.00 0.25
C LEU A 75 -1.90 6.21 1.35
N LYS A 76 -1.49 6.87 2.45
CA LYS A 76 -0.91 6.19 3.61
C LYS A 76 -1.92 5.21 4.22
N SER A 77 -3.16 5.66 4.43
CA SER A 77 -4.22 4.83 5.03
C SER A 77 -4.52 3.59 4.19
N GLU A 78 -4.68 3.75 2.88
CA GLU A 78 -4.95 2.64 1.95
C GLU A 78 -3.78 1.63 1.93
N MET A 79 -2.54 2.12 1.90
CA MET A 79 -1.36 1.25 2.00
C MET A 79 -1.32 0.47 3.32
N VAL A 80 -1.72 1.09 4.44
CA VAL A 80 -1.80 0.41 5.73
C VAL A 80 -2.84 -0.70 5.72
N ASP A 81 -4.04 -0.42 5.21
CA ASP A 81 -5.14 -1.39 5.17
C ASP A 81 -4.80 -2.58 4.26
N ILE A 82 -4.25 -2.32 3.06
CA ILE A 82 -3.83 -3.37 2.14
C ILE A 82 -2.74 -4.25 2.74
N TYR A 83 -1.69 -3.67 3.36
CA TYR A 83 -0.64 -4.49 3.98
C TYR A 83 -1.16 -5.29 5.17
N ALA A 84 -2.08 -4.74 5.95
CA ALA A 84 -2.67 -5.43 7.10
C ALA A 84 -3.56 -6.62 6.69
N ASP A 85 -4.22 -6.52 5.52
CA ASP A 85 -5.07 -7.59 4.97
C ASP A 85 -4.26 -8.75 4.38
N HIS A 86 -3.07 -8.46 3.83
CA HIS A 86 -2.23 -9.48 3.19
C HIS A 86 -1.20 -10.11 4.10
N PHE A 87 -0.76 -9.42 5.16
CA PHE A 87 0.33 -9.88 6.02
C PHE A 87 -0.07 -9.95 7.48
N ASP A 88 0.41 -10.98 8.18
CA ASP A 88 0.25 -11.09 9.62
C ASP A 88 1.33 -10.31 10.39
N ASN A 89 1.18 -10.22 11.71
CA ASN A 89 2.10 -9.46 12.57
C ASN A 89 3.56 -9.92 12.46
N ASP A 90 3.80 -11.22 12.39
CA ASP A 90 5.17 -11.75 12.37
C ASP A 90 5.84 -11.47 11.01
N GLU A 91 5.05 -11.56 9.94
CA GLU A 91 5.45 -11.19 8.58
C GLU A 91 5.75 -9.70 8.47
N LEU A 92 4.87 -8.84 8.98
CA LEU A 92 5.08 -7.39 9.03
C LEU A 92 6.32 -7.03 9.88
N ASP A 93 6.54 -7.70 11.02
CA ASP A 93 7.75 -7.51 11.84
C ASP A 93 9.03 -7.92 11.11
N LEU A 94 9.00 -8.95 10.26
CA LEU A 94 10.10 -9.31 9.39
C LEU A 94 10.35 -8.24 8.33
N MET A 95 9.30 -7.73 7.70
CA MET A 95 9.40 -6.64 6.72
C MET A 95 9.96 -5.36 7.34
N ILE A 96 9.47 -4.96 8.51
CA ILE A 96 9.94 -3.78 9.25
C ILE A 96 11.43 -3.91 9.56
N ARG A 97 11.87 -5.08 10.06
CA ARG A 97 13.30 -5.33 10.34
C ARG A 97 14.15 -5.25 9.09
N ALA A 98 13.71 -5.86 7.99
CA ALA A 98 14.42 -5.80 6.72
C ALA A 98 14.50 -4.36 6.18
N ASN A 99 13.42 -3.60 6.30
CA ASN A 99 13.34 -2.21 5.87
C ASN A 99 14.24 -1.27 6.72
N LYS A 100 14.33 -1.50 8.04
CA LYS A 100 15.23 -0.75 8.94
C LYS A 100 16.72 -1.07 8.71
N HIS A 101 17.04 -2.22 8.11
CA HIS A 101 18.41 -2.69 7.87
C HIS A 101 18.60 -3.15 6.42
N PRO A 102 18.54 -2.23 5.43
CA PRO A 102 18.53 -2.58 4.01
C PRO A 102 19.77 -3.38 3.59
N GLU A 103 20.93 -3.12 4.19
CA GLU A 103 22.17 -3.86 3.93
C GLU A 103 22.15 -5.31 4.45
N GLN A 104 21.20 -5.63 5.34
CA GLN A 104 20.98 -6.96 5.91
C GLN A 104 19.66 -7.59 5.47
N ALA A 105 18.85 -6.90 4.66
CA ALA A 105 17.50 -7.33 4.29
C ALA A 105 17.47 -8.76 3.73
N MET A 106 18.39 -9.09 2.82
CA MET A 106 18.50 -10.45 2.27
C MET A 106 18.82 -11.49 3.34
N ALA A 107 19.69 -11.18 4.30
CA ALA A 107 20.02 -12.09 5.39
C ALA A 107 18.84 -12.26 6.36
N ILE A 108 18.10 -11.19 6.65
CA ILE A 108 16.91 -11.21 7.52
C ILE A 108 15.80 -12.07 6.90
N ILE A 109 15.51 -11.86 5.62
CA ILE A 109 14.44 -12.57 4.90
C ILE A 109 14.86 -14.00 4.56
N LEU A 110 16.00 -14.22 3.90
CA LEU A 110 16.39 -15.55 3.43
C LEU A 110 17.09 -16.41 4.49
N GLY A 111 17.47 -15.82 5.63
CA GLY A 111 18.19 -16.50 6.71
C GLY A 111 17.32 -17.41 7.58
N SER A 112 15.99 -17.33 7.49
CA SER A 112 15.06 -18.11 8.30
C SER A 112 14.01 -18.84 7.45
N LYS A 113 13.41 -19.91 8.00
CA LYS A 113 12.30 -20.60 7.32
C LYS A 113 11.10 -19.67 7.12
N GLN A 114 10.79 -18.85 8.12
CA GLN A 114 9.68 -17.91 8.10
C GLN A 114 9.90 -16.81 7.06
N GLY A 115 11.10 -16.23 7.00
CA GLY A 115 11.39 -15.20 6.00
C GLY A 115 11.45 -15.73 4.55
N ARG A 116 11.83 -17.00 4.34
CA ARG A 116 11.69 -17.63 3.00
C ARG A 116 10.23 -17.82 2.61
N ALA A 117 9.39 -18.28 3.54
CA ALA A 117 7.95 -18.39 3.32
C ALA A 117 7.33 -17.00 3.04
N LEU A 118 7.79 -15.97 3.75
CA LEU A 118 7.40 -14.58 3.49
C LEU A 118 7.80 -14.13 2.07
N ALA A 119 9.02 -14.44 1.62
CA ALA A 119 9.47 -14.10 0.27
C ALA A 119 8.62 -14.78 -0.82
N GLU A 120 8.26 -16.05 -0.62
CA GLU A 120 7.34 -16.78 -1.50
C GLU A 120 5.95 -16.12 -1.50
N LYS A 121 5.40 -15.85 -0.32
CA LYS A 121 4.10 -15.19 -0.17
C LYS A 121 4.06 -13.83 -0.85
N VAL A 122 5.08 -12.99 -0.67
CA VAL A 122 5.17 -11.67 -1.31
C VAL A 122 5.07 -11.81 -2.84
N MET A 123 5.73 -12.81 -3.44
CA MET A 123 5.63 -13.06 -4.87
C MET A 123 4.22 -13.50 -5.29
N ASP A 124 3.55 -14.29 -4.46
CA ASP A 124 2.20 -14.79 -4.73
C ASP A 124 1.13 -13.68 -4.62
N VAL A 125 1.25 -12.81 -3.61
CA VAL A 125 0.26 -11.75 -3.34
C VAL A 125 0.56 -10.43 -4.04
N GLN A 126 1.74 -10.26 -4.64
CA GLN A 126 2.14 -9.00 -5.29
C GLN A 126 1.10 -8.51 -6.30
N LYS A 127 0.56 -9.44 -7.11
CA LYS A 127 -0.47 -9.08 -8.09
C LYS A 127 -1.76 -8.61 -7.41
N THR A 128 -2.19 -9.30 -6.37
CA THR A 128 -3.40 -8.95 -5.62
C THR A 128 -3.25 -7.60 -4.94
N ILE A 129 -2.13 -7.35 -4.26
CA ILE A 129 -1.81 -6.04 -3.66
C ILE A 129 -1.87 -4.92 -4.70
N ALA A 130 -1.34 -5.15 -5.90
CA ALA A 130 -1.39 -4.15 -6.97
C ALA A 130 -2.82 -3.89 -7.48
N GLN A 131 -3.68 -4.91 -7.47
CA GLN A 131 -5.09 -4.77 -7.82
C GLN A 131 -5.86 -4.03 -6.72
N ASP A 132 -5.65 -4.39 -5.46
CA ASP A 132 -6.30 -3.73 -4.33
C ASP A 132 -5.91 -2.25 -4.25
N MET A 133 -4.64 -1.93 -4.54
CA MET A 133 -4.19 -0.54 -4.66
C MET A 133 -4.90 0.20 -5.81
N GLN A 134 -5.08 -0.46 -6.96
CA GLN A 134 -5.80 0.15 -8.08
C GLN A 134 -7.27 0.39 -7.73
N GLU A 135 -7.90 -0.55 -7.03
CA GLU A 135 -9.30 -0.42 -6.58
C GLU A 135 -9.46 0.67 -5.53
N ALA A 136 -8.54 0.76 -4.56
CA ALA A 136 -8.52 1.83 -3.55
C ALA A 136 -8.35 3.22 -4.16
N MET A 137 -7.60 3.32 -5.26
CA MET A 137 -7.28 4.60 -5.92
C MET A 137 -8.25 4.99 -7.04
N VAL A 138 -9.33 4.23 -7.27
CA VAL A 138 -10.21 4.44 -8.44
C VAL A 138 -10.86 5.82 -8.46
N ASP A 139 -11.32 6.31 -7.30
CA ASP A 139 -11.97 7.62 -7.19
C ASP A 139 -10.99 8.76 -7.51
N SER A 140 -9.73 8.65 -7.05
CA SER A 140 -8.68 9.61 -7.41
C SER A 140 -8.31 9.52 -8.90
N ASP A 141 -8.25 8.30 -9.47
CA ASP A 141 -7.94 8.10 -10.90
C ASP A 141 -9.01 8.77 -11.79
N ASP A 142 -10.29 8.53 -11.48
CA ASP A 142 -11.41 9.15 -12.19
C ASP A 142 -11.35 10.68 -12.08
N ALA A 143 -11.13 11.22 -10.87
CA ALA A 143 -11.02 12.67 -10.66
C ALA A 143 -9.82 13.31 -11.36
N ILE A 144 -8.71 12.58 -11.52
CA ILE A 144 -7.55 13.03 -12.32
C ILE A 144 -7.91 13.02 -13.80
N ILE A 145 -8.52 11.95 -14.29
CA ILE A 145 -8.89 11.80 -15.70
C ILE A 145 -9.88 12.90 -16.12
N ASP A 146 -10.90 13.15 -15.32
CA ASP A 146 -11.92 14.18 -15.59
C ASP A 146 -11.27 15.56 -15.72
N GLU A 147 -10.43 15.95 -14.76
CA GLU A 147 -9.74 17.25 -14.78
C GLU A 147 -8.79 17.38 -15.99
N LEU A 148 -8.04 16.33 -16.32
CA LEU A 148 -7.14 16.33 -17.48
C LEU A 148 -7.91 16.37 -18.80
N ASP A 149 -9.08 15.74 -18.87
CA ASP A 149 -9.97 15.79 -20.03
C ASP A 149 -10.55 17.19 -20.22
N ASP A 150 -10.98 17.85 -19.14
CA ASP A 150 -11.44 19.25 -19.16
C ASP A 150 -10.33 20.18 -19.66
N MET A 151 -9.11 20.07 -19.11
CA MET A 151 -7.96 20.86 -19.55
C MET A 151 -7.61 20.64 -21.03
N LYS A 152 -7.70 19.41 -21.50
CA LYS A 152 -7.47 19.05 -22.91
C LYS A 152 -8.51 19.70 -23.82
N ASP A 153 -9.77 19.73 -23.41
CA ASP A 153 -10.85 20.28 -24.22
C ASP A 153 -10.84 21.82 -24.24
N GLU A 154 -10.44 22.47 -23.15
CA GLU A 154 -10.17 23.92 -23.13
C GLU A 154 -9.10 24.34 -24.15
N LEU A 155 -8.04 23.54 -24.32
CA LEU A 155 -6.98 23.81 -25.30
C LEU A 155 -7.41 23.62 -26.76
N LYS A 156 -8.52 22.92 -27.01
CA LYS A 156 -9.08 22.72 -28.35
C LYS A 156 -10.13 23.76 -28.73
N GLY A 157 -10.50 24.65 -27.80
CA GLY A 157 -11.45 25.74 -27.99
C GLY A 157 -11.04 26.76 -29.05
#